data_AF-A0A399YCS5-F1
#
_entry.id   AF-A0A399YCS5-F1
#
_cell.length_a   1.000
_cell.length_b   1.000
_cell.length_c   1.000
_cell.angle_alpha   90.00
_cell.angle_beta   90.00
_cell.angle_gamma   90.00
#
_symmetry.space_group_name_H-M   'P 1'
#
loop_
_entity.id
_entity.type
_entity.pdbx_description
1 polymer ?
#
loop_
_entity_poly.entity_id
_entity_poly.type
_entity_poly.pdbx_seq_one_letter_code
_entity_poly.pdbx_strand_id
1 'polypeptide(L)'
;MPGGITDPGETLAETARRELWEEAGIAGRVVQLLGVFDSRLWHSAKKIHFYHAVFLVEADDPRPAPSSEVAAAAYFGPDELPPLSPGHHLRAPFVFRQLRNDAPMPYFDPPENAL
;
A
#
# COMPACT_ATOMS: atom_id res chain seq x y z
N MET A 1 -4.01 4.16 1.34
CA MET A 1 -3.55 3.52 0.10
C MET A 1 -4.52 2.41 -0.19
N PRO A 2 -5.01 2.26 -1.43
CA PRO A 2 -5.86 1.13 -1.81
C PRO A 2 -5.21 -0.21 -1.46
N GLY A 3 -6.01 -1.17 -1.02
CA GLY A 3 -5.52 -2.50 -0.73
C GLY A 3 -6.46 -3.32 0.15
N GLY A 4 -6.44 -4.63 -0.10
CA GLY A 4 -7.27 -5.59 0.59
C GLY A 4 -6.60 -6.96 0.68
N ILE A 5 -7.42 -7.98 0.88
CA ILE A 5 -6.98 -9.37 1.00
C ILE A 5 -6.85 -9.95 -0.41
N THR A 6 -5.77 -10.70 -0.65
CA THR A 6 -5.59 -11.47 -1.89
C THR A 6 -6.55 -12.64 -1.94
N ASP A 7 -7.30 -12.75 -3.04
CA ASP A 7 -8.23 -13.84 -3.24
C ASP A 7 -7.51 -15.12 -3.72
N PRO A 8 -8.09 -16.31 -3.46
CA PRO A 8 -7.53 -17.56 -3.96
C PRO A 8 -7.37 -17.55 -5.49
N GLY A 9 -6.15 -17.78 -5.95
CA GLY A 9 -5.80 -17.81 -7.38
C GLY A 9 -5.25 -16.49 -7.93
N GLU A 10 -5.26 -15.41 -7.16
CA GLU A 10 -4.60 -14.16 -7.53
C GLU A 10 -3.12 -14.16 -7.10
N THR A 11 -2.29 -13.54 -7.91
CA THR A 11 -0.99 -13.03 -7.47
C THR A 11 -1.17 -11.75 -6.65
N LEU A 12 -0.22 -11.43 -5.76
CA LEU A 12 -0.23 -10.17 -4.99
C LEU A 12 -0.30 -8.92 -5.90
N ALA A 13 0.31 -8.99 -7.08
CA ALA A 13 0.28 -7.90 -8.05
C ALA A 13 -1.11 -7.75 -8.70
N GLU A 14 -1.81 -8.85 -8.96
CA GLU A 14 -3.20 -8.81 -9.45
C GLU A 14 -4.13 -8.21 -8.41
N THR A 15 -4.01 -8.62 -7.14
CA THR A 15 -4.75 -8.01 -6.02
C THR A 15 -4.49 -6.51 -5.94
N ALA A 16 -3.22 -6.07 -5.99
CA ALA A 16 -2.90 -4.64 -5.93
C ALA A 16 -3.55 -3.84 -7.07
N ARG A 17 -3.62 -4.39 -8.29
CA ARG A 17 -4.29 -3.76 -9.42
C ARG A 17 -5.81 -3.76 -9.26
N ARG A 18 -6.40 -4.87 -8.79
CA ARG A 18 -7.84 -4.99 -8.54
C ARG A 18 -8.31 -3.98 -7.49
N GLU A 19 -7.65 -3.94 -6.34
CA GLU A 19 -8.01 -3.03 -5.23
C GLU A 19 -7.83 -1.55 -5.64
N LEU A 20 -6.79 -1.22 -6.40
CA LEU A 20 -6.62 0.14 -6.94
C LEU A 20 -7.78 0.53 -7.87
N TRP A 21 -8.25 -0.40 -8.70
CA TRP A 21 -9.39 -0.17 -9.58
C TRP A 21 -10.70 -0.06 -8.78
N GLU A 22 -10.98 -0.98 -7.85
CA GLU A 22 -12.22 -1.01 -7.07
C GLU A 22 -12.36 0.21 -6.16
N GLU A 23 -11.26 0.63 -5.52
CA GLU A 23 -11.30 1.73 -4.56
C GLU A 23 -11.11 3.11 -5.18
N ALA A 24 -10.30 3.24 -6.23
CA ALA A 24 -9.94 4.54 -6.80
C ALA A 24 -10.36 4.71 -8.26
N GLY A 25 -10.85 3.67 -8.94
CA GLY A 25 -11.17 3.73 -10.37
C GLY A 25 -9.95 3.90 -11.27
N ILE A 26 -8.76 3.55 -10.77
CA ILE A 26 -7.50 3.75 -11.50
C ILE A 26 -7.01 2.41 -12.04
N ALA A 27 -6.83 2.33 -13.36
CA ALA A 27 -6.15 1.23 -14.02
C ALA A 27 -4.66 1.56 -14.22
N GLY A 28 -3.83 0.54 -14.26
CA GLY A 28 -2.40 0.71 -14.48
C GLY A 28 -1.61 -0.58 -14.40
N ARG A 29 -0.29 -0.42 -14.52
CA ARG A 29 0.68 -1.52 -14.52
C ARG A 29 1.46 -1.52 -13.23
N VAL A 30 1.47 -2.66 -12.53
CA VAL A 30 2.36 -2.89 -11.39
C VAL A 30 3.80 -2.95 -11.91
N VAL A 31 4.66 -2.05 -11.42
CA VAL A 31 6.04 -1.92 -11.92
C VAL A 31 7.11 -2.33 -10.92
N GLN A 32 6.81 -2.30 -9.62
CA GLN A 32 7.81 -2.61 -8.60
C GLN A 32 7.16 -3.03 -7.27
N LEU A 33 7.76 -4.02 -6.59
CA LEU A 33 7.50 -4.28 -5.18
C LEU A 33 8.29 -3.28 -4.33
N LEU A 34 7.59 -2.51 -3.48
CA LEU A 34 8.21 -1.58 -2.55
C LEU A 34 8.60 -2.25 -1.24
N GLY A 35 7.88 -3.28 -0.83
CA GLY A 35 8.25 -4.08 0.33
C GLY A 35 7.14 -4.97 0.84
N VAL A 36 7.50 -5.80 1.81
CA VAL A 36 6.58 -6.66 2.56
C VAL A 36 6.70 -6.32 4.04
N PHE A 37 5.58 -5.99 4.66
CA PHE A 37 5.51 -5.42 6.00
C PHE A 37 4.67 -6.30 6.93
N ASP A 38 5.28 -6.77 8.01
CA ASP A 38 4.65 -7.53 9.08
C ASP A 38 3.66 -6.63 9.85
N SER A 39 2.39 -7.00 9.87
CA SER A 39 1.35 -6.20 10.51
C SER A 39 1.58 -5.93 12.00
N ARG A 40 2.33 -6.81 12.70
CA ARG A 40 2.61 -6.71 14.12
C ARG A 40 3.62 -5.59 14.40
N LEU A 41 4.66 -5.51 13.58
CA LEU A 41 5.70 -4.47 13.67
C LEU A 41 5.23 -3.13 13.10
N TRP A 42 4.25 -3.17 12.21
CA TRP A 42 3.64 -2.00 11.59
C TRP A 42 2.29 -1.64 12.20
N HIS A 43 2.04 -2.00 13.46
CA HIS A 43 0.95 -1.45 14.29
C HIS A 43 -0.45 -1.56 13.65
N SER A 44 -0.73 -2.67 12.97
CA SER A 44 -2.10 -2.99 12.57
C SER A 44 -2.95 -3.25 13.82
N ALA A 45 -4.18 -2.76 13.84
CA ALA A 45 -5.13 -3.01 14.92
C ALA A 45 -5.89 -4.35 14.77
N LYS A 46 -5.62 -5.12 13.69
CA LYS A 46 -6.30 -6.39 13.44
C LYS A 46 -5.71 -7.49 14.33
N LYS A 47 -6.57 -8.40 14.82
CA LYS A 47 -6.18 -9.58 15.62
C LYS A 47 -5.54 -10.70 14.79
N ILE A 48 -5.66 -10.62 13.47
CA ILE A 48 -5.08 -11.57 12.53
C ILE A 48 -3.75 -10.99 12.06
N HIS A 49 -2.75 -11.85 11.96
CA HIS A 49 -1.43 -11.50 11.44
C HIS A 49 -1.48 -11.45 9.91
N PHE A 50 -1.12 -10.30 9.34
CA PHE A 50 -1.00 -10.09 7.90
C PHE A 50 0.44 -9.70 7.53
N TYR A 51 0.89 -10.17 6.37
CA TYR A 51 1.99 -9.53 5.65
C TYR A 51 1.41 -8.63 4.58
N HIS A 52 1.75 -7.35 4.60
CA HIS A 52 1.28 -6.38 3.63
C HIS A 52 2.35 -6.20 2.55
N ALA A 53 2.08 -6.63 1.33
CA ALA A 53 2.92 -6.28 0.18
C ALA A 53 2.46 -4.95 -0.40
N VAL A 54 3.38 -4.00 -0.60
CA VAL A 54 3.08 -2.69 -1.20
C VAL A 54 3.76 -2.62 -2.55
N PHE A 55 3.01 -2.20 -3.57
CA PHE A 55 3.50 -2.10 -4.95
C PHE A 55 3.42 -0.67 -5.46
N LEU A 56 4.37 -0.31 -6.33
CA LEU A 56 4.29 0.87 -7.17
C LEU A 56 3.52 0.52 -8.44
N VAL A 57 2.54 1.35 -8.77
CA VAL A 57 1.71 1.21 -9.98
C VAL A 57 1.88 2.48 -10.83
N GLU A 58 2.18 2.30 -12.10
CA GLU A 58 2.08 3.36 -13.10
C GLU A 58 0.65 3.39 -13.62
N ALA A 59 -0.07 4.47 -13.34
CA ALA A 59 -1.45 4.66 -13.78
C ALA A 59 -1.52 4.99 -15.28
N ASP A 60 -2.47 4.40 -15.99
CA ASP A 60 -2.76 4.75 -17.38
C ASP A 60 -3.42 6.14 -17.46
N ASP A 61 -4.35 6.39 -16.53
CA ASP A 61 -4.99 7.69 -16.27
C ASP A 61 -5.01 7.93 -14.75
N PRO A 62 -4.28 8.93 -14.24
CA PRO A 62 -4.15 9.18 -12.80
C PRO A 62 -5.32 10.01 -12.25
N ARG A 63 -6.51 9.99 -12.86
CA ARG A 63 -7.70 10.69 -12.36
C ARG A 63 -8.54 9.72 -11.52
N PRO A 64 -8.67 9.93 -10.19
CA PRO A 64 -9.48 9.04 -9.37
C PRO A 64 -10.97 9.14 -9.75
N ALA A 65 -11.60 7.98 -9.86
CA ALA A 65 -13.03 7.80 -10.14
C ALA A 65 -13.58 6.66 -9.25
N PRO A 66 -13.68 6.87 -7.93
CA PRO A 66 -14.06 5.82 -6.99
C PRO A 66 -15.46 5.27 -7.29
N SER A 67 -15.67 4.00 -6.95
CA SER A 67 -16.98 3.35 -7.03
C SER A 67 -17.94 3.90 -5.96
N SER A 68 -19.22 3.54 -6.03
CA SER A 68 -20.22 3.96 -5.04
C SER A 68 -19.95 3.47 -3.61
N GLU A 69 -19.09 2.46 -3.44
CA GLU A 69 -18.72 1.91 -2.13
C GLU A 69 -17.59 2.71 -1.46
N VAL A 70 -16.85 3.51 -2.23
CA VAL A 70 -15.78 4.38 -1.71
C VAL A 70 -16.22 5.84 -1.74
N ALA A 71 -16.29 6.45 -0.56
CA ALA A 71 -16.80 7.82 -0.41
C ALA A 71 -15.99 8.87 -1.18
N ALA A 72 -14.67 8.70 -1.26
CA ALA A 72 -13.77 9.58 -2.01
C ALA A 72 -12.41 8.91 -2.23
N ALA A 73 -11.72 9.31 -3.31
CA ALA A 73 -10.33 8.99 -3.58
C ALA A 73 -9.59 10.25 -4.03
N ALA A 74 -8.39 10.48 -3.47
CA ALA A 74 -7.58 11.66 -3.75
C ALA A 74 -6.08 11.37 -3.58
N TYR A 75 -5.25 12.21 -4.19
CA TYR A 75 -3.81 12.25 -3.94
C TYR A 75 -3.50 13.19 -2.79
N PHE A 76 -2.47 12.86 -2.02
CA PHE A 76 -2.01 13.65 -0.89
C PHE A 76 -0.50 13.79 -0.96
N GLY A 77 0.02 14.99 -0.64
CA GLY A 77 1.43 15.19 -0.41
C GLY A 77 1.90 14.54 0.89
N PRO A 78 3.23 14.36 1.08
CA PRO A 78 3.79 13.76 2.30
C PRO A 78 3.45 14.54 3.58
N ASP A 79 3.27 15.86 3.46
CA ASP A 79 2.95 16.76 4.58
C ASP A 79 1.43 17.05 4.70
N GLU A 80 0.62 16.46 3.83
CA GLU A 80 -0.83 16.68 3.73
C GLU A 80 -1.63 15.39 3.90
N LEU A 81 -1.02 14.37 4.52
CA LEU A 81 -1.69 13.10 4.76
C LEU A 81 -2.92 13.29 5.66
N PRO A 82 -4.08 12.70 5.30
CA PRO A 82 -5.26 12.73 6.14
C PRO A 82 -5.06 11.85 7.39
N PRO A 83 -6.00 11.83 8.35
CA PRO A 83 -6.01 10.81 9.39
C PRO A 83 -6.00 9.41 8.77
N LEU A 84 -4.95 8.63 9.05
CA LEU A 84 -4.74 7.30 8.49
C LEU A 84 -5.13 6.21 9.48
N SER A 85 -5.59 5.08 8.95
CA SER A 85 -5.88 3.89 9.75
C SER A 85 -4.61 3.31 10.38
N PRO A 86 -4.75 2.49 11.45
CA PRO A 86 -3.65 1.77 12.05
C PRO A 86 -2.81 1.01 11.00
N GLY A 87 -1.49 1.14 11.14
CA GLY A 87 -0.46 0.72 10.20
C GLY A 87 -0.24 1.58 8.95
N HIS A 88 -1.28 2.16 8.36
CA HIS A 88 -1.09 3.10 7.25
C HIS A 88 -0.36 4.37 7.68
N HIS A 89 -0.60 4.84 8.90
CA HIS A 89 0.08 6.00 9.48
C HIS A 89 1.61 5.86 9.53
N LEU A 90 2.15 4.62 9.56
CA LEU A 90 3.59 4.36 9.48
C LEU A 90 4.03 4.05 8.03
N ARG A 91 3.28 3.21 7.32
CA ARG A 91 3.65 2.74 5.97
C ARG A 91 3.61 3.86 4.92
N ALA A 92 2.61 4.74 4.94
CA ALA A 92 2.51 5.79 3.91
C ALA A 92 3.70 6.78 3.96
N PRO A 93 4.10 7.34 5.13
CA PRO A 93 5.33 8.13 5.22
C PRO A 93 6.59 7.35 4.84
N PHE A 94 6.67 6.06 5.18
CA PHE A 94 7.80 5.22 4.81
C PHE A 94 7.92 5.06 3.29
N VAL A 95 6.81 4.80 2.60
CA VAL A 95 6.76 4.73 1.13
C VAL A 95 7.25 6.05 0.50
N PHE A 96 6.85 7.21 1.03
CA PHE A 96 7.41 8.49 0.55
C PHE A 96 8.93 8.59 0.73
N ARG A 97 9.50 8.05 1.82
CA ARG A 97 10.96 7.96 1.96
C ARG A 97 11.59 7.04 0.92
N GLN A 98 10.98 5.89 0.64
CA GLN A 98 11.46 4.98 -0.40
C GLN A 98 11.48 5.65 -1.78
N LEU A 99 10.41 6.36 -2.15
CA LEU A 99 10.31 7.08 -3.43
C LEU A 99 11.30 8.26 -3.54
N ARG A 100 11.82 8.76 -2.41
CA ARG A 100 12.89 9.77 -2.35
C ARG A 100 14.29 9.16 -2.21
N ASN A 101 14.43 7.84 -2.29
CA ASN A 101 15.67 7.10 -2.06
C ASN A 101 16.29 7.31 -0.67
N ASP A 102 15.44 7.55 0.34
CA ASP A 102 15.81 7.78 1.75
C ASP A 102 15.37 6.60 2.65
N ALA A 103 15.04 5.46 2.05
CA ALA A 103 14.74 4.21 2.75
C ALA A 103 15.02 3.00 1.85
N PRO A 104 15.30 1.80 2.42
CA PRO A 104 15.51 0.59 1.65
C PRO A 104 14.32 0.26 0.74
N MET A 105 14.61 -0.19 -0.48
CA MET A 105 13.61 -0.58 -1.47
C MET A 105 14.14 -1.74 -2.33
N PRO A 106 13.51 -2.94 -2.31
CA PRO A 106 12.36 -3.29 -1.47
C PRO A 106 12.72 -3.36 0.01
N TYR A 107 11.75 -3.11 0.89
CA TYR A 107 11.87 -3.32 2.33
C TYR A 107 11.29 -4.67 2.76
N PHE A 108 11.90 -5.26 3.78
CA PHE A 108 11.33 -6.35 4.57
C PHE A 108 11.74 -6.17 6.03
N ASP A 109 10.90 -6.64 6.96
CA ASP A 109 11.23 -6.56 8.38
C ASP A 109 12.40 -7.51 8.72
N PRO A 110 13.48 -7.00 9.35
CA PRO A 110 14.60 -7.84 9.75
C PRO A 110 14.20 -8.78 10.91
N PRO A 111 14.96 -9.88 11.13
CA PRO A 111 14.76 -10.70 12.32
C PRO A 111 14.95 -9.87 13.59
N GLU A 112 14.19 -10.17 14.66
CA GLU A 112 14.23 -9.45 15.95
C GLU A 112 15.64 -9.40 16.59
N ASN A 113 16.56 -10.25 16.15
CA ASN A 113 17.94 -10.36 16.66
C ASN A 113 19.02 -10.04 15.60
N ALA A 114 18.74 -9.14 14.65
CA ALA A 114 19.80 -8.56 13.84
C ALA A 114 20.69 -7.68 14.76
N LEU A 115 21.89 -8.18 15.04
CA LEU A 115 22.93 -7.57 15.90
C LEU A 115 23.19 -6.08 15.59
#